data_AF-A0A937PUD6-F1
#
_entry.id   AF-A0A937PUD6-F1
#
_cell.length_a   1.000
_cell.length_b   1.000
_cell.length_c   1.000
_cell.angle_alpha   90.00
_cell.angle_beta   90.00
_cell.angle_gamma   90.00
#
_symmetry.space_group_name_H-M   'P 1'
#
loop_
_entity.id
_entity.type
_entity.pdbx_description
1 polymer ?
#
loop_
_entity_poly.entity_id
_entity_poly.type
_entity_poly.pdbx_seq_one_letter_code
_entity_poly.pdbx_strand_id
1 'polypeptide(L)'
;MKRKSACVLAVFLGAMVLAASAAEVWAGAPRGKKAPPAPPAPPVEDAATVALRSQLLEAAAPAQLTDDVIDLFRRYTIARVRGQHVPDRVPDALWTWVTTHPILCDAVVLGLHADSDTDLRILEMLGALREQFPQQVEAYPHLALAFAVVHGSAGKHGIRERRLRYVEHEQREIPAMADAFKDYVDNAARMKMPLDKTPWPLLLFVADNDLPLEERLWVRMRYGAKLVQVTGQVYYSLEYDYDKLRGEPRIGDRPKSMPNLLEYGGVCAERAYFSSRVLKTLGIPSMYDVGEGARGGHAWVAWVGQRVKNMDLLYTARFDYDRYYTGSVYDPRLADFVLDRDVQLEVAAMIHSYKGYLEAVAGCGVYTLFEGRKRHYVTGLLEGAVKRNPYCAVPWRLVAADVADGYIPADKGEQMYLSMLRQFGEYPDLTLEILTRIFVPRMVAAKEGDGTQVAKNLGILGKAFDLYARSKRPDLAVKLRCLQGEYLEAAGRADEALKVYVTASEQYLTEHYGFVDLFDRAANIMQEQGRTEMMLTYMGRVVHRVPPYRDSFNREFELVDPAFKHVMERYAQALEAAGKAAEARAQRDRLASYDKKKKD
;
A
#
# COMPACT_ATOMS: atom_id res chain seq x y z
N MET A 1 41.46 25.61 -2.04
CA MET A 1 40.22 25.94 -2.80
C MET A 1 39.78 24.93 -3.88
N LYS A 2 40.33 23.71 -3.98
CA LYS A 2 39.91 22.70 -4.99
C LYS A 2 39.26 21.41 -4.43
N ARG A 3 38.83 21.38 -3.16
CA ARG A 3 38.19 20.19 -2.53
C ARG A 3 36.71 20.36 -2.16
N LYS A 4 36.13 21.57 -2.27
CA LYS A 4 34.71 21.82 -1.91
C LYS A 4 33.71 21.45 -3.01
N SER A 5 34.13 21.34 -4.27
CA SER A 5 33.22 21.03 -5.39
C SER A 5 32.88 19.54 -5.56
N ALA A 6 33.67 18.63 -5.00
CA ALA A 6 33.40 17.19 -5.06
C ALA A 6 32.36 16.73 -4.00
N CYS A 7 32.28 17.43 -2.86
CA CYS A 7 31.32 17.12 -1.79
C CYS A 7 29.88 17.48 -2.16
N VAL A 8 29.68 18.59 -2.89
CA VAL A 8 28.34 19.02 -3.33
C VAL A 8 27.74 18.03 -4.35
N LEU A 9 28.56 17.38 -5.18
CA LEU A 9 28.08 16.38 -6.14
C LEU A 9 27.67 15.05 -5.45
N ALA A 10 28.34 14.67 -4.36
CA ALA A 10 28.02 13.47 -3.59
C ALA A 10 26.72 13.61 -2.76
N VAL A 11 26.44 14.81 -2.24
CA VAL A 11 25.17 15.14 -1.55
C VAL A 11 23.98 15.09 -2.52
N PHE A 12 24.17 15.50 -3.77
CA PHE A 12 23.15 15.40 -4.82
C PHE A 12 22.86 13.95 -5.24
N LEU A 13 23.88 13.09 -5.33
CA LEU A 13 23.71 11.67 -5.64
C LEU A 13 23.04 10.90 -4.48
N GLY A 14 23.33 11.21 -3.22
CA GLY A 14 22.69 10.53 -2.06
C GLY A 14 21.19 10.84 -1.92
N ALA A 15 20.80 12.11 -2.08
CA ALA A 15 19.40 12.52 -2.03
C ALA A 15 18.62 12.12 -3.31
N MET A 16 19.26 12.15 -4.49
CA MET A 16 18.66 11.64 -5.72
C MET A 16 18.56 10.12 -5.75
N VAL A 17 19.45 9.35 -5.11
CA VAL A 17 19.31 7.88 -5.05
C VAL A 17 18.17 7.47 -4.11
N LEU A 18 17.95 8.18 -3.01
CA LEU A 18 16.76 7.99 -2.15
C LEU A 18 15.47 8.45 -2.84
N ALA A 19 15.46 9.60 -3.51
CA ALA A 19 14.31 10.11 -4.25
C ALA A 19 14.00 9.34 -5.56
N ALA A 20 15.02 8.84 -6.28
CA ALA A 20 14.84 8.01 -7.48
C ALA A 20 14.36 6.60 -7.11
N SER A 21 14.77 6.05 -5.96
CA SER A 21 14.21 4.79 -5.47
C SER A 21 12.74 4.90 -5.02
N ALA A 22 12.29 6.10 -4.63
CA ALA A 22 10.88 6.40 -4.34
C ALA A 22 10.08 6.73 -5.62
N ALA A 23 10.68 7.44 -6.57
CA ALA A 23 10.06 7.79 -7.86
C ALA A 23 9.94 6.58 -8.81
N GLU A 24 10.88 5.63 -8.81
CA GLU A 24 10.75 4.36 -9.57
C GLU A 24 9.64 3.43 -9.04
N VAL A 25 9.18 3.66 -7.80
CA VAL A 25 8.04 2.94 -7.21
C VAL A 25 6.71 3.61 -7.59
N TRP A 26 6.72 4.91 -7.93
CA TRP A 26 5.51 5.68 -8.23
C TRP A 26 5.28 5.92 -9.73
N ALA A 27 6.35 6.06 -10.52
CA ALA A 27 6.31 5.95 -11.97
C ALA A 27 6.42 4.46 -12.32
N GLY A 28 5.29 3.81 -12.56
CA GLY A 28 5.21 2.48 -13.15
C GLY A 28 5.75 2.45 -14.58
N ALA A 29 7.02 2.79 -14.79
CA ALA A 29 7.72 2.51 -16.01
C ALA A 29 7.73 0.98 -16.18
N PRO A 30 7.25 0.46 -17.31
CA PRO A 30 7.18 -0.98 -17.53
C PRO A 30 8.60 -1.52 -17.56
N ARG A 31 9.05 -2.12 -16.45
CA ARG A 31 10.24 -2.99 -16.47
C ARG A 31 10.02 -3.96 -17.62
N GLY A 32 10.97 -3.99 -18.57
CA GLY A 32 10.90 -4.84 -19.76
C GLY A 32 10.43 -6.23 -19.36
N LYS A 33 9.20 -6.58 -19.76
CA LYS A 33 8.55 -7.83 -19.40
C LYS A 33 9.35 -8.96 -20.05
N LYS A 34 10.32 -9.53 -19.34
CA LYS A 34 10.49 -10.99 -19.45
C LYS A 34 9.11 -11.55 -19.14
N ALA A 35 8.52 -12.25 -20.09
CA ALA A 35 7.29 -12.98 -19.84
C ALA A 35 7.50 -13.72 -18.52
N PRO A 36 6.59 -13.56 -17.53
CA PRO A 36 6.69 -14.37 -16.32
C PRO A 36 6.84 -15.83 -16.78
N PRO A 37 7.77 -16.60 -16.19
CA PRO A 37 7.84 -18.02 -16.50
C PRO A 37 6.43 -18.59 -16.42
N ALA A 38 6.06 -19.42 -17.40
CA ALA A 38 4.75 -20.05 -17.40
C ALA A 38 4.50 -20.61 -16.00
N PRO A 39 3.34 -20.32 -15.37
CA PRO A 39 3.06 -20.83 -14.04
C PRO A 39 3.29 -22.34 -14.07
N PRO A 40 3.95 -22.91 -13.05
CA PRO A 40 4.13 -24.36 -13.00
C PRO A 40 2.77 -25.02 -13.22
N ALA A 41 2.76 -26.14 -13.96
CA ALA A 41 1.53 -26.90 -14.15
C ALA A 41 0.91 -27.17 -12.76
N PRO A 42 -0.41 -26.96 -12.59
CA PRO A 42 -1.05 -27.19 -11.31
C PRO A 42 -0.72 -28.63 -10.86
N PRO A 43 -0.34 -28.84 -9.60
CA PRO A 43 0.04 -30.16 -9.15
C PRO A 43 -1.15 -31.11 -9.34
N VAL A 44 -0.85 -32.36 -9.67
CA VAL A 44 -1.88 -33.37 -9.91
C VAL A 44 -2.62 -33.63 -8.59
N GLU A 45 -3.90 -33.26 -8.53
CA GLU A 45 -4.77 -33.55 -7.38
C GLU A 45 -5.07 -35.06 -7.34
N ASP A 46 -5.03 -35.66 -6.15
CA ASP A 46 -5.46 -37.06 -5.96
C ASP A 46 -6.99 -37.21 -6.12
N ALA A 47 -7.45 -38.46 -6.27
CA ALA A 47 -8.87 -38.74 -6.53
C ALA A 47 -9.81 -38.22 -5.42
N ALA A 48 -9.36 -38.20 -4.16
CA ALA A 48 -10.16 -37.73 -3.03
C ALA A 48 -10.29 -36.19 -3.05
N THR A 49 -9.21 -35.49 -3.37
CA THR A 49 -9.15 -34.04 -3.53
C THR A 49 -10.01 -33.59 -4.70
N VAL A 50 -9.94 -34.31 -5.84
CA VAL A 50 -10.81 -34.06 -7.00
C VAL A 50 -12.28 -34.24 -6.63
N ALA A 51 -12.64 -35.30 -5.89
CA ALA A 51 -14.01 -35.52 -5.44
C ALA A 51 -14.52 -34.40 -4.53
N LEU A 52 -13.69 -33.91 -3.60
CA LEU A 52 -14.02 -32.75 -2.75
C LEU A 52 -14.19 -31.47 -3.57
N ARG A 53 -13.33 -31.23 -4.56
CA ARG A 53 -13.48 -30.10 -5.48
C ARG A 53 -14.80 -30.17 -6.22
N SER A 54 -15.18 -31.34 -6.74
CA SER A 54 -16.47 -31.53 -7.41
C SER A 54 -17.66 -31.25 -6.49
N GLN A 55 -17.67 -31.79 -5.27
CA GLN A 55 -18.72 -31.52 -4.27
C GLN A 55 -18.83 -30.04 -3.93
N LEU A 56 -17.69 -29.38 -3.73
CA LEU A 56 -17.63 -27.95 -3.45
C LEU A 56 -18.22 -27.12 -4.61
N LEU A 57 -17.81 -27.41 -5.85
CA LEU A 57 -18.30 -26.69 -7.02
C LEU A 57 -19.81 -26.91 -7.23
N GLU A 58 -20.32 -28.11 -6.96
CA GLU A 58 -21.75 -28.40 -6.99
C GLU A 58 -22.51 -27.61 -5.90
N ALA A 59 -22.02 -27.62 -4.66
CA ALA A 59 -22.61 -26.87 -3.56
C ALA A 59 -22.58 -25.34 -3.78
N ALA A 60 -21.56 -24.84 -4.46
CA ALA A 60 -21.39 -23.41 -4.78
C ALA A 60 -22.10 -22.98 -6.07
N ALA A 61 -22.59 -23.91 -6.89
CA ALA A 61 -23.29 -23.62 -8.15
C ALA A 61 -24.53 -22.72 -8.01
N PRO A 62 -25.31 -22.75 -6.90
CA PRO A 62 -26.39 -21.79 -6.65
C PRO A 62 -25.92 -20.35 -6.39
N ALA A 63 -24.60 -20.08 -6.41
CA ALA A 63 -23.99 -18.77 -6.20
C ALA A 63 -24.24 -18.16 -4.82
N GLN A 64 -24.44 -18.99 -3.80
CA GLN A 64 -24.65 -18.55 -2.42
C GLN A 64 -23.48 -18.96 -1.53
N LEU A 65 -22.93 -17.99 -0.79
CA LEU A 65 -21.89 -18.26 0.21
C LEU A 65 -22.52 -18.75 1.52
N THR A 66 -22.82 -20.04 1.57
CA THR A 66 -23.35 -20.73 2.76
C THR A 66 -22.23 -21.24 3.65
N ASP A 67 -22.57 -21.57 4.90
CA ASP A 67 -21.61 -22.16 5.85
C ASP A 67 -21.13 -23.54 5.35
N ASP A 68 -21.98 -24.32 4.67
CA ASP A 68 -21.61 -25.60 4.05
C ASP A 68 -20.58 -25.44 2.93
N VAL A 69 -20.72 -24.40 2.09
CA VAL A 69 -19.73 -24.08 1.03
C VAL A 69 -18.38 -23.72 1.66
N ILE A 70 -18.38 -22.98 2.77
CA ILE A 70 -17.16 -22.61 3.49
C ILE A 70 -16.50 -23.85 4.11
N ASP A 71 -17.27 -24.75 4.73
CA ASP A 71 -16.74 -25.99 5.29
C ASP A 71 -16.18 -26.93 4.22
N LEU A 72 -16.88 -27.09 3.09
CA LEU A 72 -16.39 -27.85 1.94
C LEU A 72 -15.10 -27.25 1.38
N PHE A 73 -15.00 -25.92 1.30
CA PHE A 73 -13.78 -25.25 0.85
C PHE A 73 -12.61 -25.49 1.80
N ARG A 74 -12.87 -25.47 3.11
CA ARG A 74 -11.87 -25.80 4.12
C ARG A 74 -11.36 -27.23 3.94
N ARG A 75 -12.27 -28.20 3.84
CA ARG A 75 -11.92 -29.61 3.62
C ARG A 75 -11.15 -29.83 2.32
N TYR A 76 -11.59 -29.20 1.23
CA TYR A 76 -10.91 -29.24 -0.06
C TYR A 76 -9.48 -28.69 0.04
N THR A 77 -9.30 -27.50 0.64
CA THR A 77 -7.99 -26.87 0.76
C THR A 77 -7.04 -27.71 1.61
N ILE A 78 -7.51 -28.27 2.73
CA ILE A 78 -6.73 -29.20 3.55
C ILE A 78 -6.31 -30.42 2.74
N ALA A 79 -7.25 -31.07 2.03
CA ALA A 79 -6.95 -32.24 1.21
C ALA A 79 -5.94 -31.92 0.10
N ARG A 80 -6.13 -30.80 -0.59
CA ARG A 80 -5.26 -30.32 -1.66
C ARG A 80 -3.83 -30.10 -1.16
N VAL A 81 -3.67 -29.36 -0.06
CA VAL A 81 -2.34 -29.07 0.50
C VAL A 81 -1.68 -30.36 1.01
N ARG A 82 -2.43 -31.28 1.64
CA ARG A 82 -1.89 -32.58 2.08
C ARG A 82 -1.49 -33.49 0.91
N GLY A 83 -2.27 -33.52 -0.17
CA GLY A 83 -1.99 -34.38 -1.33
C GLY A 83 -0.78 -33.95 -2.16
N GLN A 84 -0.46 -32.66 -2.17
CA GLN A 84 0.67 -32.10 -2.94
C GLN A 84 1.99 -32.10 -2.17
N HIS A 85 1.94 -32.21 -0.85
CA HIS A 85 3.12 -32.20 0.02
C HIS A 85 3.43 -33.62 0.47
N VAL A 86 4.50 -34.17 -0.10
CA VAL A 86 5.10 -35.44 0.32
C VAL A 86 5.20 -35.48 1.86
N PRO A 87 4.91 -36.64 2.50
CA PRO A 87 4.90 -36.81 3.96
C PRO A 87 6.15 -36.32 4.75
N ASP A 88 7.23 -35.92 4.09
CA ASP A 88 8.54 -35.69 4.71
C ASP A 88 8.76 -34.28 5.29
N ARG A 89 8.02 -33.25 4.84
CA ARG A 89 8.24 -31.84 5.29
C ARG A 89 7.33 -31.40 6.43
N VAL A 90 6.09 -31.90 6.49
CA VAL A 90 5.10 -31.50 7.49
C VAL A 90 4.49 -32.75 8.14
N PRO A 91 4.82 -33.07 9.40
CA PRO A 91 4.35 -34.30 10.04
C PRO A 91 2.83 -34.39 10.17
N ASP A 92 2.26 -35.59 10.07
CA ASP A 92 0.81 -35.84 10.21
C ASP A 92 0.22 -35.34 11.56
N ALA A 93 1.03 -35.37 12.62
CA ALA A 93 0.65 -34.84 13.94
C ALA A 93 0.48 -33.31 13.94
N LEU A 94 1.25 -32.60 13.11
CA LEU A 94 1.11 -31.16 12.93
C LEU A 94 -0.13 -30.85 12.09
N TRP A 95 -0.37 -31.60 11.01
CA TRP A 95 -1.57 -31.49 10.19
C TRP A 95 -2.85 -31.72 10.98
N THR A 96 -2.92 -32.84 11.72
CA THR A 96 -4.08 -33.17 12.55
C THR A 96 -4.38 -32.05 13.53
N TRP A 97 -3.35 -31.47 14.13
CA TRP A 97 -3.53 -30.36 15.06
C TRP A 97 -4.01 -29.08 14.38
N VAL A 98 -3.34 -28.59 13.32
CA VAL A 98 -3.76 -27.35 12.63
C VAL A 98 -5.21 -27.46 12.17
N THR A 99 -5.60 -28.61 11.63
CA THR A 99 -6.94 -28.83 11.05
C THR A 99 -8.04 -29.01 12.10
N THR A 100 -7.69 -29.39 13.33
CA THR A 100 -8.65 -29.51 14.45
C THR A 100 -8.64 -28.29 15.39
N HIS A 101 -7.62 -27.43 15.28
CA HIS A 101 -7.49 -26.27 16.14
C HIS A 101 -8.47 -25.16 15.72
N PRO A 102 -9.33 -24.64 16.64
CA PRO A 102 -10.45 -23.77 16.30
C PRO A 102 -10.05 -22.43 15.66
N ILE A 103 -8.89 -21.89 16.04
CA ILE A 103 -8.37 -20.61 15.52
C ILE A 103 -7.50 -20.81 14.27
N LEU A 104 -6.59 -21.78 14.30
CA LEU A 104 -5.57 -21.96 13.27
C LEU A 104 -6.13 -22.57 12.00
N CYS A 105 -7.14 -23.44 12.09
CA CYS A 105 -7.66 -24.14 10.92
C CYS A 105 -8.07 -23.15 9.82
N ASP A 106 -8.95 -22.20 10.11
CA ASP A 106 -9.37 -21.20 9.11
C ASP A 106 -8.25 -20.24 8.73
N ALA A 107 -7.47 -19.79 9.72
CA ALA A 107 -6.42 -18.80 9.50
C ALA A 107 -5.30 -19.34 8.58
N VAL A 108 -4.96 -20.62 8.73
CA VAL A 108 -3.96 -21.31 7.92
C VAL A 108 -4.56 -21.72 6.58
N VAL A 109 -5.74 -22.34 6.55
CA VAL A 109 -6.42 -22.75 5.31
C VAL A 109 -6.59 -21.59 4.33
N LEU A 110 -6.82 -20.36 4.82
CA LEU A 110 -7.00 -19.19 3.96
C LEU A 110 -5.69 -18.53 3.53
N GLY A 111 -4.58 -18.82 4.21
CA GLY A 111 -3.25 -18.36 3.85
C GLY A 111 -2.51 -19.30 2.90
N LEU A 112 -2.84 -20.60 2.91
CA LEU A 112 -2.12 -21.62 2.13
C LEU A 112 -2.55 -21.65 0.65
N HIS A 113 -1.70 -21.14 -0.22
CA HIS A 113 -1.71 -21.41 -1.65
C HIS A 113 -0.86 -22.66 -1.93
N ALA A 114 -1.47 -23.84 -2.01
CA ALA A 114 -0.79 -25.15 -2.08
C ALA A 114 0.37 -25.31 -3.10
N ASP A 115 0.53 -24.38 -4.04
CA ASP A 115 1.60 -24.35 -5.04
C ASP A 115 2.83 -23.50 -4.63
N SER A 116 2.87 -22.98 -3.39
CA SER A 116 3.93 -22.08 -2.95
C SER A 116 4.84 -22.71 -1.88
N ASP A 117 6.15 -22.73 -2.13
CA ASP A 117 7.16 -23.11 -1.11
C ASP A 117 7.05 -22.25 0.15
N THR A 118 6.54 -21.02 0.02
CA THR A 118 6.27 -20.13 1.14
C THR A 118 5.28 -20.75 2.13
N ASP A 119 4.19 -21.34 1.64
CA ASP A 119 3.14 -21.92 2.49
C ASP A 119 3.61 -23.13 3.29
N LEU A 120 4.45 -23.96 2.66
CA LEU A 120 5.16 -25.03 3.35
C LEU A 120 6.07 -24.50 4.45
N ARG A 121 6.85 -23.46 4.16
CA ARG A 121 7.73 -22.85 5.16
C ARG A 121 6.93 -22.28 6.33
N ILE A 122 5.76 -21.69 6.09
CA ILE A 122 4.88 -21.18 7.16
C ILE A 122 4.46 -22.34 8.09
N LEU A 123 4.06 -23.49 7.53
CA LEU A 123 3.70 -24.67 8.33
C LEU A 123 4.89 -25.24 9.10
N GLU A 124 6.07 -25.32 8.47
CA GLU A 124 7.32 -25.76 9.13
C GLU A 124 7.67 -24.84 10.31
N MET A 125 7.58 -23.52 10.13
CA MET A 125 7.84 -22.55 11.18
C MET A 125 6.83 -22.66 12.33
N LEU A 126 5.55 -22.85 12.02
CA LEU A 126 4.51 -23.09 13.03
C LEU A 126 4.74 -24.40 13.79
N GLY A 127 5.16 -25.45 13.08
CA GLY A 127 5.55 -26.74 13.64
C GLY A 127 6.71 -26.63 14.62
N ALA A 128 7.78 -25.94 14.21
CA ALA A 128 8.95 -25.69 15.06
C ALA A 128 8.59 -24.93 16.34
N LEU A 129 7.74 -23.90 16.24
CA LEU A 129 7.26 -23.18 17.43
C LEU A 129 6.46 -24.08 18.36
N ARG A 130 5.58 -24.94 17.83
CA ARG A 130 4.76 -25.85 18.63
C ARG A 130 5.60 -26.93 19.30
N GLU A 131 6.60 -27.47 18.62
CA GLU A 131 7.51 -28.46 19.19
C GLU A 131 8.28 -27.87 20.38
N GLN A 132 8.78 -26.65 20.23
CA GLN A 132 9.57 -25.98 21.26
C GLN A 132 8.71 -25.39 22.41
N PHE A 133 7.51 -24.90 22.10
CA PHE A 133 6.64 -24.17 23.04
C PHE A 133 5.17 -24.62 22.97
N PRO A 134 4.86 -25.91 23.20
CA PRO A 134 3.54 -26.47 22.93
C PRO A 134 2.43 -25.75 23.72
N GLN A 135 2.64 -25.46 25.01
CA GLN A 135 1.63 -24.80 25.84
C GLN A 135 1.42 -23.33 25.44
N GLN A 136 2.50 -22.64 25.08
CA GLN A 136 2.45 -21.23 24.71
C GLN A 136 1.79 -21.03 23.34
N VAL A 137 2.02 -21.95 22.40
CA VAL A 137 1.36 -21.91 21.08
C VAL A 137 -0.15 -22.12 21.21
N GLU A 138 -0.60 -23.01 22.09
CA GLU A 138 -2.03 -23.19 22.40
C GLU A 138 -2.64 -21.95 23.07
N ALA A 139 -1.88 -21.27 23.95
CA ALA A 139 -2.34 -20.06 24.63
C ALA A 139 -2.34 -18.82 23.71
N TYR A 140 -1.45 -18.76 22.71
CA TYR A 140 -1.27 -17.62 21.82
C TYR A 140 -1.24 -18.02 20.33
N PRO A 141 -2.30 -18.67 19.80
CA PRO A 141 -2.29 -19.23 18.45
C PRO A 141 -2.18 -18.16 17.36
N HIS A 142 -2.82 -16.99 17.53
CA HIS A 142 -2.68 -15.87 16.60
C HIS A 142 -1.24 -15.32 16.54
N LEU A 143 -0.57 -15.23 17.68
CA LEU A 143 0.81 -14.79 17.75
C LEU A 143 1.74 -15.79 17.09
N ALA A 144 1.58 -17.08 17.41
CA ALA A 144 2.37 -18.15 16.83
C ALA A 144 2.23 -18.18 15.29
N LEU A 145 1.00 -18.05 14.78
CA LEU A 145 0.76 -17.95 13.35
C LEU A 145 1.39 -16.71 12.73
N ALA A 146 1.31 -15.54 13.36
CA ALA A 146 1.94 -14.33 12.85
C ALA A 146 3.46 -14.50 12.71
N PHE A 147 4.14 -15.06 13.72
CA PHE A 147 5.57 -15.38 13.63
C PHE A 147 5.88 -16.37 12.50
N ALA A 148 5.09 -17.44 12.39
CA ALA A 148 5.25 -18.42 11.33
C ALA A 148 5.09 -17.80 9.93
N VAL A 149 4.10 -16.92 9.73
CA VAL A 149 3.88 -16.20 8.47
C VAL A 149 5.06 -15.28 8.16
N VAL A 150 5.46 -14.42 9.09
CA VAL A 150 6.56 -13.46 8.87
C VAL A 150 7.86 -14.18 8.50
N HIS A 151 8.26 -15.21 9.25
CA HIS A 151 9.50 -15.92 9.02
C HIS A 151 9.43 -16.87 7.81
N GLY A 152 8.27 -17.49 7.56
CA GLY A 152 8.04 -18.34 6.39
C GLY A 152 8.04 -17.55 5.07
N SER A 153 7.42 -16.37 5.06
CA SER A 153 7.38 -15.45 3.92
C SER A 153 8.74 -14.78 3.64
N ALA A 154 9.49 -14.41 4.69
CA ALA A 154 10.81 -13.82 4.55
C ALA A 154 11.80 -14.71 3.78
N GLY A 155 11.74 -16.03 3.99
CA GLY A 155 12.65 -16.99 3.37
C GLY A 155 14.11 -16.57 3.52
N LYS A 156 14.87 -16.56 2.41
CA LYS A 156 16.30 -16.18 2.41
C LYS A 156 16.55 -14.68 2.57
N HIS A 157 15.54 -13.83 2.44
CA HIS A 157 15.70 -12.38 2.50
C HIS A 157 15.72 -11.84 3.94
N GLY A 158 15.32 -12.64 4.93
CA GLY A 158 15.17 -12.21 6.32
C GLY A 158 13.94 -11.34 6.54
N ILE A 159 13.58 -11.13 7.81
CA ILE A 159 12.33 -10.41 8.18
C ILE A 159 12.47 -8.88 8.10
N ARG A 160 13.69 -8.37 7.98
CA ARG A 160 13.97 -6.94 7.99
C ARG A 160 13.47 -6.28 6.71
N GLU A 161 12.73 -5.19 6.88
CA GLU A 161 12.27 -4.36 5.78
C GLU A 161 13.47 -3.80 4.96
N ARG A 162 13.44 -4.00 3.64
CA ARG A 162 14.57 -3.69 2.74
C ARG A 162 14.96 -2.21 2.67
N ARG A 163 14.07 -1.29 3.06
CA ARG A 163 14.37 0.17 3.14
C ARG A 163 15.18 0.53 4.38
N LEU A 164 15.26 -0.37 5.36
CA LEU A 164 16.05 -0.19 6.58
C LEU A 164 17.52 -0.61 6.41
N ARG A 165 18.01 -0.72 5.16
CA ARG A 165 19.41 -0.98 4.81
C ARG A 165 20.41 -0.04 5.48
N TYR A 166 20.02 1.20 5.77
CA TYR A 166 20.87 2.15 6.51
C TYR A 166 21.13 1.72 7.97
N VAL A 167 20.34 0.79 8.51
CA VAL A 167 20.52 0.12 9.81
C VAL A 167 21.17 -1.26 9.64
N GLU A 168 21.22 -1.83 8.42
CA GLU A 168 21.83 -3.15 8.13
C GLU A 168 23.36 -3.14 8.20
N HIS A 169 24.01 -2.02 7.91
CA HIS A 169 25.48 -1.90 7.88
C HIS A 169 26.17 -2.12 9.25
N GLU A 170 25.40 -2.39 10.30
CA GLU A 170 25.88 -2.49 11.69
C GLU A 170 25.88 -3.92 12.24
N GLN A 171 25.61 -4.95 11.42
CA GLN A 171 25.58 -6.36 11.85
C GLN A 171 24.64 -6.60 13.06
N ARG A 172 23.58 -5.80 13.21
CA ARG A 172 22.62 -5.97 14.31
C ARG A 172 21.91 -7.31 14.21
N GLU A 173 22.13 -8.16 15.21
CA GLU A 173 21.56 -9.49 15.31
C GLU A 173 20.03 -9.42 15.33
N ILE A 174 19.40 -10.11 14.37
CA ILE A 174 17.96 -10.29 14.38
C ILE A 174 17.68 -11.54 15.21
N PRO A 175 16.88 -11.47 16.29
CA PRO A 175 16.59 -12.65 17.09
C PRO A 175 15.99 -13.77 16.25
N ALA A 176 16.36 -15.01 16.56
CA ALA A 176 15.71 -16.17 15.97
C ALA A 176 14.20 -16.16 16.29
N MET A 177 13.38 -16.74 15.41
CA MET A 177 11.92 -16.76 15.54
C MET A 177 11.48 -17.27 16.93
N ALA A 178 12.07 -18.37 17.38
CA ALA A 178 11.75 -18.99 18.67
C ALA A 178 12.02 -18.05 19.84
N ASP A 179 13.18 -17.40 19.87
CA ASP A 179 13.55 -16.49 20.95
C ASP A 179 12.69 -15.23 20.92
N ALA A 180 12.40 -14.70 19.73
CA ALA A 180 11.51 -13.57 19.55
C ALA A 180 10.07 -13.88 20.03
N PHE A 181 9.52 -15.05 19.65
CA PHE A 181 8.20 -15.50 20.10
C PHE A 181 8.15 -15.66 21.62
N LYS A 182 9.16 -16.34 22.20
CA LYS A 182 9.28 -16.55 23.64
C LYS A 182 9.33 -15.23 24.40
N ASP A 183 10.11 -14.25 23.92
CA ASP A 183 10.19 -12.90 24.52
C ASP A 183 8.82 -12.22 24.64
N TYR A 184 7.96 -12.36 23.62
CA TYR A 184 6.60 -11.82 23.67
C TYR A 184 5.70 -12.57 24.65
N VAL A 185 5.76 -13.91 24.68
CA VAL A 185 4.94 -14.72 25.58
C VAL A 185 5.34 -14.50 27.04
N ASP A 186 6.63 -14.53 27.36
CA ASP A 186 7.16 -14.28 28.71
C ASP A 186 6.74 -12.90 29.25
N ASN A 187 6.52 -11.94 28.35
CA ASN A 187 6.13 -10.58 28.69
C ASN A 187 4.67 -10.25 28.35
N ALA A 188 3.83 -11.24 28.05
CA ALA A 188 2.46 -11.03 27.56
C ALA A 188 1.61 -10.15 28.49
N ALA A 189 1.74 -10.32 29.81
CA ALA A 189 1.03 -9.52 30.82
C ALA A 189 1.43 -8.03 30.83
N ARG A 190 2.56 -7.66 30.20
CA ARG A 190 3.07 -6.29 30.12
C ARG A 190 2.76 -5.62 28.77
N MET A 191 2.21 -6.38 27.82
CA MET A 191 1.85 -5.92 26.49
C MET A 191 0.63 -4.99 26.53
N LYS A 192 0.54 -4.10 25.55
CA LYS A 192 -0.53 -3.09 25.50
C LYS A 192 -1.75 -3.54 24.73
N MET A 193 -1.59 -4.59 23.92
CA MET A 193 -2.69 -5.30 23.29
C MET A 193 -2.67 -6.76 23.74
N PRO A 194 -3.85 -7.39 23.91
CA PRO A 194 -3.95 -8.79 24.28
C PRO A 194 -3.46 -9.66 23.12
N LEU A 195 -2.28 -10.26 23.26
CA LEU A 195 -1.65 -11.06 22.20
C LEU A 195 -2.43 -12.34 21.86
N ASP A 196 -3.25 -12.83 22.79
CA ASP A 196 -4.14 -13.99 22.64
C ASP A 196 -5.40 -13.67 21.83
N LYS A 197 -5.84 -12.41 21.83
CA LYS A 197 -7.10 -11.98 21.19
C LYS A 197 -6.90 -11.15 19.94
N THR A 198 -5.71 -10.56 19.76
CA THR A 198 -5.42 -9.72 18.59
C THR A 198 -5.29 -10.62 17.36
N PRO A 199 -6.07 -10.39 16.28
CA PRO A 199 -6.00 -11.22 15.09
C PRO A 199 -4.61 -11.25 14.47
N TRP A 200 -4.22 -12.43 13.97
CA TRP A 200 -2.88 -12.65 13.40
C TRP A 200 -2.48 -11.66 12.28
N PRO A 201 -3.37 -11.17 11.38
CA PRO A 201 -2.96 -10.21 10.35
C PRO A 201 -2.42 -8.92 10.95
N LEU A 202 -2.97 -8.50 12.10
CA LEU A 202 -2.46 -7.33 12.81
C LEU A 202 -1.16 -7.65 13.55
N LEU A 203 -1.04 -8.85 14.11
CA LEU A 203 0.18 -9.29 14.80
C LEU A 203 1.37 -9.51 13.87
N LEU A 204 1.18 -9.55 12.53
CA LEU A 204 2.30 -9.52 11.57
C LEU A 204 3.22 -8.33 11.82
N PHE A 205 2.62 -7.15 12.10
CA PHE A 205 3.32 -5.91 12.39
C PHE A 205 3.86 -5.83 13.84
N VAL A 206 3.81 -6.93 14.58
CA VAL A 206 4.52 -7.13 15.86
C VAL A 206 5.60 -8.20 15.67
N ALA A 207 5.28 -9.28 14.97
CA ALA A 207 6.17 -10.40 14.71
C ALA A 207 7.38 -10.03 13.83
N ASP A 208 7.26 -9.02 12.97
CA ASP A 208 8.35 -8.47 12.14
C ASP A 208 9.30 -7.52 12.91
N ASN A 209 9.29 -7.56 14.24
CA ASN A 209 10.18 -6.75 15.08
C ASN A 209 11.64 -7.26 14.99
N ASP A 210 12.43 -6.62 14.15
CA ASP A 210 13.86 -6.93 13.96
C ASP A 210 14.80 -6.41 15.06
N LEU A 211 14.25 -5.91 16.18
CA LEU A 211 15.04 -5.36 17.29
C LEU A 211 15.67 -6.48 18.14
N PRO A 212 16.99 -6.41 18.46
CA PRO A 212 17.65 -7.34 19.37
C PRO A 212 16.97 -7.43 20.74
N LEU A 213 17.05 -8.58 21.41
CA LEU A 213 16.32 -8.84 22.66
C LEU A 213 16.77 -7.93 23.81
N GLU A 214 18.05 -7.62 23.89
CA GLU A 214 18.62 -6.69 24.87
C GLU A 214 18.08 -5.28 24.70
N GLU A 215 17.86 -4.86 23.45
CA GLU A 215 17.26 -3.56 23.14
C GLU A 215 15.75 -3.57 23.41
N ARG A 216 15.06 -4.69 23.17
CA ARG A 216 13.66 -4.87 23.58
C ARG A 216 13.50 -4.76 25.10
N LEU A 217 14.41 -5.38 25.87
CA LEU A 217 14.43 -5.25 27.33
C LEU A 217 14.62 -3.78 27.74
N TRP A 218 15.58 -3.08 27.14
CA TRP A 218 15.79 -1.65 27.37
C TRP A 218 14.53 -0.83 27.09
N VAL A 219 13.87 -1.08 25.95
CA VAL A 219 12.60 -0.41 25.59
C VAL A 219 11.53 -0.67 26.66
N ARG A 220 11.34 -1.91 27.10
CA ARG A 220 10.34 -2.24 28.13
C ARG A 220 10.61 -1.56 29.46
N MET A 221 11.88 -1.50 29.89
CA MET A 221 12.26 -0.79 31.11
C MET A 221 11.97 0.71 31.01
N ARG A 222 12.23 1.31 29.85
CA ARG A 222 12.09 2.76 29.64
C ARG A 222 10.66 3.22 29.39
N TYR A 223 9.92 2.49 28.56
CA TYR A 223 8.62 2.91 28.02
C TYR A 223 7.44 2.08 28.55
N GLY A 224 7.69 0.90 29.15
CA GLY A 224 6.64 -0.06 29.51
C GLY A 224 5.59 0.47 30.50
N ALA A 225 5.94 1.42 31.38
CA ALA A 225 5.01 2.01 32.35
C ALA A 225 4.19 3.20 31.81
N LYS A 226 4.50 3.75 30.63
CA LYS A 226 4.07 5.11 30.21
C LYS A 226 3.08 5.13 29.04
N LEU A 227 2.00 4.36 29.10
CA LEU A 227 1.08 4.15 27.95
C LEU A 227 0.65 5.45 27.23
N VAL A 228 0.13 6.44 27.97
CA VAL A 228 -0.41 7.70 27.40
C VAL A 228 0.68 8.59 26.77
N GLN A 229 1.93 8.45 27.22
CA GLN A 229 3.09 9.18 26.68
C GLN A 229 3.82 8.41 25.57
N VAL A 230 3.39 7.18 25.26
CA VAL A 230 4.10 6.30 24.32
C VAL A 230 3.45 6.29 22.94
N THR A 231 2.12 6.41 22.85
CA THR A 231 1.42 6.38 21.56
C THR A 231 1.48 7.73 20.85
N GLY A 232 2.36 7.84 19.86
CA GLY A 232 2.57 9.03 19.02
C GLY A 232 3.63 10.02 19.51
N GLN A 233 3.82 10.16 20.83
CA GLN A 233 4.85 11.08 21.36
C GLN A 233 6.27 10.51 21.28
N VAL A 234 6.45 9.19 21.19
CA VAL A 234 7.77 8.54 21.08
C VAL A 234 8.54 9.05 19.86
N TYR A 235 7.85 9.37 18.77
CA TYR A 235 8.46 9.96 17.58
C TYR A 235 9.17 11.28 17.89
N TYR A 236 8.64 12.07 18.81
CA TYR A 236 9.21 13.33 19.26
C TYR A 236 10.16 13.20 20.46
N SER A 237 10.35 12.00 20.99
CA SER A 237 11.37 11.75 22.01
C SER A 237 12.79 11.70 21.45
N LEU A 238 12.92 11.49 20.13
CA LEU A 238 14.18 11.60 19.40
C LEU A 238 14.34 13.01 18.87
N GLU A 239 15.44 13.65 19.23
CA GLU A 239 15.78 14.96 18.69
C GLU A 239 16.04 14.86 17.18
N TYR A 240 15.58 15.87 16.44
CA TYR A 240 15.78 15.91 15.00
C TYR A 240 17.22 16.34 14.67
N ASP A 241 17.96 15.46 13.99
CA ASP A 241 19.34 15.72 13.58
C ASP A 241 19.38 16.50 12.26
N TYR A 242 19.42 17.83 12.35
CA TYR A 242 19.61 18.71 11.18
C TYR A 242 21.02 18.63 10.59
N ASP A 243 22.01 18.18 11.36
CA ASP A 243 23.41 18.09 10.91
C ASP A 243 23.60 16.91 9.96
N LYS A 244 22.83 15.84 10.16
CA LYS A 244 22.71 14.74 9.20
C LYS A 244 22.24 15.19 7.82
N LEU A 245 21.34 16.18 7.73
CA LEU A 245 20.92 16.74 6.42
C LEU A 245 22.07 17.47 5.70
N ARG A 246 23.10 17.88 6.44
CA ARG A 246 24.33 18.51 5.93
C ARG A 246 25.45 17.51 5.67
N GLY A 247 25.21 16.21 5.93
CA GLY A 247 26.20 15.13 5.80
C GLY A 247 27.06 14.90 7.04
N GLU A 248 26.72 15.51 8.18
CA GLU A 248 27.48 15.42 9.43
C GLU A 248 26.58 14.84 10.54
N PRO A 249 26.20 13.55 10.48
CA PRO A 249 25.28 12.98 11.45
C PRO A 249 25.88 12.98 12.86
N ARG A 250 25.11 13.42 13.87
CA ARG A 250 25.57 13.50 15.27
C ARG A 250 25.98 12.14 15.83
N ILE A 251 25.29 11.09 15.40
CA ILE A 251 25.60 9.71 15.82
C ILE A 251 26.98 9.25 15.33
N GLY A 252 27.49 9.82 14.23
CA GLY A 252 28.76 9.44 13.61
C GLY A 252 28.79 7.95 13.26
N ASP A 253 29.91 7.29 13.59
CA ASP A 253 30.13 5.86 13.36
C ASP A 253 29.62 4.95 14.49
N ARG A 254 28.89 5.50 15.46
CA ARG A 254 28.35 4.71 16.58
C ARG A 254 27.23 3.79 16.09
N PRO A 255 26.98 2.64 16.74
CA PRO A 255 25.85 1.79 16.43
C PRO A 255 24.53 2.55 16.58
N LYS A 256 23.58 2.40 15.65
CA LYS A 256 22.19 2.86 15.71
C LYS A 256 21.33 1.96 16.61
N SER A 257 21.83 1.65 17.81
CA SER A 257 21.03 1.05 18.86
C SER A 257 19.96 2.03 19.36
N MET A 258 18.89 1.53 19.95
CA MET A 258 17.81 2.35 20.51
C MET A 258 18.33 3.39 21.53
N PRO A 259 19.24 3.04 22.48
CA PRO A 259 19.85 4.05 23.35
C PRO A 259 20.60 5.15 22.59
N ASN A 260 21.39 4.79 21.58
CA ASN A 260 22.17 5.76 20.81
C ASN A 260 21.29 6.64 19.92
N LEU A 261 20.27 6.08 19.27
CA LEU A 261 19.31 6.85 18.47
C LEU A 261 18.57 7.87 19.34
N LEU A 262 18.27 7.52 20.59
CA LEU A 262 17.66 8.43 21.54
C LEU A 262 18.63 9.55 21.99
N GLU A 263 19.91 9.21 22.22
CA GLU A 263 20.93 10.17 22.68
C GLU A 263 21.38 11.13 21.58
N TYR A 264 21.64 10.61 20.37
CA TYR A 264 22.22 11.37 19.27
C TYR A 264 21.18 11.87 18.25
N GLY A 265 19.94 11.40 18.37
CA GLY A 265 18.84 11.78 17.49
C GLY A 265 18.88 11.14 16.11
N GLY A 266 18.09 11.69 15.20
CA GLY A 266 18.05 11.27 13.80
C GLY A 266 17.03 12.06 12.98
N VAL A 267 16.96 11.79 11.67
CA VAL A 267 15.97 12.44 10.80
C VAL A 267 14.65 11.66 10.85
N CYS A 268 13.70 12.00 9.97
CA CYS A 268 12.37 11.36 9.97
C CYS A 268 12.44 9.83 9.91
N ALA A 269 13.37 9.27 9.13
CA ALA A 269 13.58 7.83 9.01
C ALA A 269 13.92 7.17 10.36
N GLU A 270 14.94 7.66 11.09
CA GLU A 270 15.30 7.08 12.38
C GLU A 270 14.21 7.26 13.43
N ARG A 271 13.50 8.39 13.40
CA ARG A 271 12.39 8.68 14.32
C ARG A 271 11.22 7.73 14.12
N ALA A 272 10.86 7.46 12.86
CA ALA A 272 9.85 6.47 12.50
C ALA A 272 10.28 5.04 12.86
N TYR A 273 11.54 4.68 12.54
CA TYR A 273 12.11 3.37 12.89
C TYR A 273 12.05 3.14 14.40
N PHE A 274 12.65 4.04 15.18
CA PHE A 274 12.67 3.97 16.63
C PHE A 274 11.26 3.84 17.20
N SER A 275 10.33 4.69 16.75
CA SER A 275 8.95 4.68 17.26
C SER A 275 8.24 3.36 16.97
N SER A 276 8.34 2.86 15.74
CA SER A 276 7.75 1.57 15.39
C SER A 276 8.32 0.46 16.27
N ARG A 277 9.65 0.39 16.48
CA ARG A 277 10.25 -0.66 17.31
C ARG A 277 9.91 -0.55 18.79
N VAL A 278 9.76 0.66 19.31
CA VAL A 278 9.23 0.85 20.67
C VAL A 278 7.81 0.28 20.78
N LEU A 279 6.92 0.62 19.84
CA LEU A 279 5.53 0.18 19.86
C LEU A 279 5.40 -1.34 19.65
N LYS A 280 6.11 -1.92 18.68
CA LYS A 280 6.17 -3.37 18.45
C LYS A 280 6.62 -4.13 19.69
N THR A 281 7.66 -3.64 20.36
CA THR A 281 8.19 -4.26 21.59
C THR A 281 7.17 -4.28 22.74
N LEU A 282 6.23 -3.33 22.73
CA LEU A 282 5.14 -3.23 23.69
C LEU A 282 3.87 -3.96 23.24
N GLY A 283 3.95 -4.74 22.15
CA GLY A 283 2.86 -5.54 21.62
C GLY A 283 1.82 -4.73 20.82
N ILE A 284 2.16 -3.52 20.38
CA ILE A 284 1.28 -2.69 19.54
C ILE A 284 1.68 -2.89 18.08
N PRO A 285 0.79 -3.42 17.22
CA PRO A 285 0.99 -3.45 15.77
C PRO A 285 1.33 -2.05 15.26
N SER A 286 2.52 -1.90 14.65
CA SER A 286 3.00 -0.61 14.23
C SER A 286 3.94 -0.72 13.04
N MET A 287 4.04 0.36 12.27
CA MET A 287 4.65 0.35 10.96
C MET A 287 5.60 1.53 10.83
N TYR A 288 6.74 1.25 10.21
CA TYR A 288 7.55 2.29 9.58
C TYR A 288 6.87 2.61 8.25
N ASP A 289 6.45 3.86 8.09
CA ASP A 289 5.71 4.30 6.91
C ASP A 289 6.48 5.44 6.22
N VAL A 290 6.45 5.45 4.90
CA VAL A 290 7.11 6.47 4.09
C VAL A 290 6.22 6.91 2.94
N GLY A 291 6.29 8.18 2.60
CA GLY A 291 5.58 8.72 1.45
C GLY A 291 6.16 10.05 1.00
N GLU A 292 5.58 10.59 -0.06
CA GLU A 292 6.01 11.85 -0.65
C GLU A 292 4.93 12.92 -0.50
N GLY A 293 5.32 14.13 -0.12
CA GLY A 293 4.44 15.27 0.11
C GLY A 293 4.97 16.53 -0.57
N ALA A 294 4.43 17.68 -0.14
CA ALA A 294 4.91 18.99 -0.53
C ALA A 294 6.42 19.15 -0.23
N ARG A 295 6.90 18.67 0.93
CA ARG A 295 8.32 18.73 1.30
C ARG A 295 9.21 17.61 0.74
N GLY A 296 8.67 16.79 -0.18
CA GLY A 296 9.36 15.62 -0.71
C GLY A 296 9.16 14.38 0.15
N GLY A 297 10.15 13.48 0.17
CA GLY A 297 10.06 12.21 0.90
C GLY A 297 10.10 12.38 2.42
N HIS A 298 9.21 11.68 3.12
CA HIS A 298 9.12 11.71 4.58
C HIS A 298 8.78 10.34 5.15
N ALA A 299 9.19 10.12 6.39
CA ALA A 299 8.89 8.91 7.14
C ALA A 299 8.12 9.24 8.41
N TRP A 300 7.12 8.43 8.74
CA TRP A 300 6.32 8.55 9.94
C TRP A 300 6.04 7.16 10.54
N VAL A 301 5.41 7.15 11.71
CA VAL A 301 4.97 5.91 12.35
C VAL A 301 3.45 5.82 12.29
N ALA A 302 2.96 4.66 11.86
CA ALA A 302 1.58 4.26 11.97
C ALA A 302 1.43 3.16 13.04
N TRP A 303 0.29 3.09 13.73
CA TRP A 303 0.02 2.00 14.67
C TRP A 303 -1.47 1.74 14.84
N VAL A 304 -1.82 0.49 15.14
CA VAL A 304 -3.19 0.13 15.51
C VAL A 304 -3.45 0.64 16.93
N GLY A 305 -4.44 1.51 17.06
CA GLY A 305 -4.78 2.13 18.33
C GLY A 305 -6.27 2.44 18.46
N GLN A 306 -6.70 2.71 19.69
CA GLN A 306 -8.09 3.02 19.98
C GLN A 306 -8.42 4.49 19.64
N ARG A 307 -9.43 4.71 18.79
CA ARG A 307 -10.20 5.96 18.74
C ARG A 307 -11.38 5.88 19.72
N VAL A 308 -12.11 6.99 19.89
CA VAL A 308 -13.24 7.15 20.84
C VAL A 308 -14.20 5.95 20.87
N LYS A 309 -14.48 5.29 19.73
CA LYS A 309 -15.43 4.16 19.67
C LYS A 309 -14.86 2.83 19.15
N ASN A 310 -13.81 2.83 18.33
CA ASN A 310 -13.26 1.64 17.66
C ASN A 310 -11.73 1.73 17.56
N MET A 311 -11.06 0.61 17.25
CA MET A 311 -9.66 0.67 16.81
C MET A 311 -9.56 1.27 15.39
N ASP A 312 -8.40 1.81 15.03
CA ASP A 312 -8.07 2.31 13.69
C ASP A 312 -6.55 2.33 13.52
N LEU A 313 -6.09 2.58 12.30
CA LEU A 313 -4.69 2.93 12.04
C LEU A 313 -4.48 4.41 12.36
N LEU A 314 -3.76 4.67 13.44
CA LEU A 314 -3.37 6.01 13.90
C LEU A 314 -1.98 6.36 13.39
N TYR A 315 -1.69 7.66 13.30
CA TYR A 315 -0.42 8.17 12.79
C TYR A 315 0.09 9.30 13.66
N THR A 316 1.40 9.50 13.68
CA THR A 316 2.02 10.72 14.19
C THR A 316 3.06 11.21 13.21
N ALA A 317 3.33 12.51 13.18
CA ALA A 317 4.26 13.14 12.24
C ALA A 317 3.93 12.95 10.76
N ARG A 318 2.74 12.44 10.42
CA ARG A 318 2.13 12.60 9.11
C ARG A 318 1.50 13.98 9.05
N PHE A 319 2.18 14.93 8.40
CA PHE A 319 1.78 16.34 8.44
C PHE A 319 0.74 16.65 7.37
N ASP A 320 -0.49 16.98 7.80
CA ASP A 320 -1.58 17.34 6.87
C ASP A 320 -1.23 18.53 5.98
N TYR A 321 -0.50 19.52 6.52
CA TYR A 321 -0.08 20.71 5.78
C TYR A 321 0.92 20.41 4.66
N ASP A 322 1.60 19.26 4.70
CA ASP A 322 2.48 18.76 3.64
C ASP A 322 1.79 17.77 2.71
N ARG A 323 0.51 17.47 2.93
CA ARG A 323 -0.30 16.68 2.00
C ARG A 323 0.20 15.25 1.78
N TYR A 324 0.75 14.60 2.80
CA TYR A 324 1.06 13.16 2.77
C TYR A 324 -0.23 12.33 2.79
N TYR A 325 -0.96 12.21 1.68
CA TYR A 325 -2.27 11.54 1.64
C TYR A 325 -2.20 10.03 1.79
N THR A 326 -1.11 9.41 1.29
CA THR A 326 -0.83 7.98 1.39
C THR A 326 0.63 7.74 1.76
N GLY A 327 0.89 6.56 2.31
CA GLY A 327 2.21 6.05 2.67
C GLY A 327 2.39 4.63 2.15
N SER A 328 3.63 4.17 2.18
CA SER A 328 4.05 2.85 1.76
C SER A 328 4.63 2.11 2.96
N VAL A 329 3.95 1.03 3.34
CA VAL A 329 4.29 0.17 4.47
C VAL A 329 4.79 -1.18 3.96
N TYR A 330 5.80 -1.75 4.61
CA TYR A 330 6.21 -3.13 4.35
C TYR A 330 5.20 -4.11 4.93
N ASP A 331 4.59 -4.95 4.09
CA ASP A 331 3.74 -6.08 4.52
C ASP A 331 4.61 -7.34 4.67
N PRO A 332 4.85 -7.81 5.90
CA PRO A 332 5.68 -8.99 6.15
C PRO A 332 5.14 -10.29 5.52
N ARG A 333 3.82 -10.41 5.31
CA ARG A 333 3.20 -11.57 4.65
C ARG A 333 3.61 -11.64 3.19
N LEU A 334 3.65 -10.50 2.50
CA LEU A 334 3.97 -10.40 1.07
C LEU A 334 5.48 -10.22 0.81
N ALA A 335 6.25 -9.87 1.86
CA ALA A 335 7.63 -9.44 1.77
C ALA A 335 7.86 -8.30 0.76
N ASP A 336 6.85 -7.43 0.63
CA ASP A 336 6.77 -6.32 -0.30
C ASP A 336 6.01 -5.13 0.31
N PHE A 337 6.00 -4.01 -0.40
CA PHE A 337 5.35 -2.79 0.04
C PHE A 337 3.89 -2.71 -0.42
N VAL A 338 3.02 -2.32 0.52
CA VAL A 338 1.60 -2.04 0.30
C VAL A 338 1.29 -0.59 0.67
N LEU A 339 0.09 -0.12 0.34
CA LEU A 339 -0.38 1.19 0.78
C LEU A 339 -0.70 1.13 2.28
N ASP A 340 -0.33 2.15 3.05
CA ASP A 340 -0.77 2.30 4.45
C ASP A 340 -2.30 2.25 4.58
N ARG A 341 -3.02 2.74 3.56
CA ARG A 341 -4.48 2.69 3.46
C ARG A 341 -5.03 1.28 3.24
N ASP A 342 -4.27 0.37 2.61
CA ASP A 342 -4.65 -1.04 2.53
C ASP A 342 -4.61 -1.68 3.93
N VAL A 343 -3.57 -1.34 4.70
CA VAL A 343 -3.46 -1.82 6.09
C VAL A 343 -4.55 -1.19 6.96
N GLN A 344 -4.87 0.08 6.76
CA GLN A 344 -6.00 0.73 7.45
C GLN A 344 -7.32 0.00 7.16
N LEU A 345 -7.55 -0.39 5.91
CA LEU A 345 -8.75 -1.14 5.51
C LEU A 345 -8.74 -2.56 6.11
N GLU A 346 -7.59 -3.22 6.19
CA GLU A 346 -7.44 -4.51 6.86
C GLU A 346 -7.75 -4.41 8.36
N VAL A 347 -7.30 -3.34 9.04
CA VAL A 347 -7.68 -3.03 10.43
C VAL A 347 -9.20 -2.89 10.55
N ALA A 348 -9.85 -2.13 9.67
CA ALA A 348 -11.30 -2.00 9.66
C ALA A 348 -12.02 -3.35 9.45
N ALA A 349 -11.48 -4.22 8.59
CA ALA A 349 -12.01 -5.56 8.37
C ALA A 349 -11.90 -6.43 9.63
N MET A 350 -10.75 -6.42 10.32
CA MET A 350 -10.53 -7.18 11.55
C MET A 350 -11.48 -6.74 12.67
N ILE A 351 -11.71 -5.44 12.81
CA ILE A 351 -12.61 -4.86 13.82
C ILE A 351 -14.07 -5.17 13.51
N HIS A 352 -14.45 -5.10 12.22
CA HIS A 352 -15.82 -5.36 11.81
C HIS A 352 -16.23 -6.79 12.13
N SER A 353 -15.43 -7.78 11.70
CA SER A 353 -15.60 -9.19 12.04
C SER A 353 -14.41 -9.99 11.55
N TYR A 354 -13.57 -10.48 12.47
CA TYR A 354 -12.47 -11.39 12.11
C TYR A 354 -13.00 -12.67 11.44
N LYS A 355 -14.05 -13.29 12.01
CA LYS A 355 -14.70 -14.45 11.38
C LYS A 355 -15.25 -14.11 10.00
N GLY A 356 -15.95 -12.98 9.87
CA GLY A 356 -16.51 -12.52 8.59
C GLY A 356 -15.43 -12.22 7.55
N TYR A 357 -14.25 -11.74 7.97
CA TYR A 357 -13.09 -11.59 7.08
C TYR A 357 -12.63 -12.95 6.55
N LEU A 358 -12.46 -13.94 7.44
CA LEU A 358 -12.05 -15.29 7.04
C LEU A 358 -13.08 -15.92 6.07
N GLU A 359 -14.37 -15.83 6.39
CA GLU A 359 -15.46 -16.30 5.53
C GLU A 359 -15.48 -15.58 4.17
N ALA A 360 -15.19 -14.27 4.13
CA ALA A 360 -15.10 -13.52 2.89
C ALA A 360 -13.92 -13.97 2.02
N VAL A 361 -12.75 -14.22 2.61
CA VAL A 361 -11.59 -14.78 1.92
C VAL A 361 -11.89 -16.19 1.40
N ALA A 362 -12.58 -17.02 2.19
CA ALA A 362 -13.01 -18.36 1.77
C ALA A 362 -13.92 -18.29 0.53
N GLY A 363 -14.92 -17.41 0.55
CA GLY A 363 -15.81 -17.21 -0.59
C GLY A 363 -15.08 -16.75 -1.85
N CYS A 364 -14.05 -15.90 -1.70
CA CYS A 364 -13.15 -15.53 -2.81
C CYS A 364 -12.36 -16.73 -3.33
N GLY A 365 -11.83 -17.56 -2.43
CA GLY A 365 -11.14 -18.81 -2.79
C GLY A 365 -12.03 -19.74 -3.61
N VAL A 366 -13.25 -20.02 -3.13
CA VAL A 366 -14.25 -20.83 -3.87
C VAL A 366 -14.55 -20.23 -5.24
N TYR A 367 -14.80 -18.92 -5.31
CA TYR A 367 -15.05 -18.22 -6.56
C TYR A 367 -13.93 -18.44 -7.58
N THR A 368 -12.67 -18.37 -7.15
CA THR A 368 -11.51 -18.53 -8.04
C THR A 368 -11.34 -19.95 -8.60
N LEU A 369 -11.97 -20.97 -7.98
CA LEU A 369 -11.96 -22.36 -8.49
C LEU A 369 -12.82 -22.54 -9.75
N PHE A 370 -13.76 -21.62 -10.00
CA PHE A 370 -14.51 -21.59 -11.26
C PHE A 370 -13.65 -20.92 -12.33
N GLU A 371 -13.55 -21.53 -13.51
CA GLU A 371 -12.70 -21.05 -14.60
C GLU A 371 -13.50 -20.32 -15.69
N GLY A 372 -12.91 -19.25 -16.21
CA GLY A 372 -13.43 -18.46 -17.33
C GLY A 372 -14.89 -18.05 -17.15
N ARG A 373 -15.71 -18.28 -18.18
CA ARG A 373 -17.11 -17.83 -18.20
C ARG A 373 -18.00 -18.48 -17.13
N LYS A 374 -17.56 -19.57 -16.47
CA LYS A 374 -18.34 -20.15 -15.36
C LYS A 374 -18.47 -19.18 -14.18
N ARG A 375 -17.48 -18.30 -13.98
CA ARG A 375 -17.48 -17.27 -12.94
C ARG A 375 -18.66 -16.30 -13.01
N HIS A 376 -19.21 -16.10 -14.21
CA HIS A 376 -20.42 -15.32 -14.45
C HIS A 376 -21.58 -15.76 -13.56
N TYR A 377 -21.83 -17.07 -13.52
CA TYR A 377 -22.97 -17.66 -12.83
C TYR A 377 -22.80 -17.71 -11.31
N VAL A 378 -21.58 -17.54 -10.80
CA VAL A 378 -21.26 -17.64 -9.36
C VAL A 378 -20.84 -16.31 -8.74
N THR A 379 -21.12 -15.18 -9.40
CA THR A 379 -20.85 -13.83 -8.88
C THR A 379 -21.47 -13.59 -7.50
N GLY A 380 -22.59 -14.25 -7.17
CA GLY A 380 -23.22 -14.18 -5.86
C GLY A 380 -22.33 -14.63 -4.69
N LEU A 381 -21.27 -15.43 -4.94
CA LEU A 381 -20.26 -15.76 -3.94
C LEU A 381 -19.48 -14.51 -3.50
N LEU A 382 -19.13 -13.63 -4.44
CA LEU A 382 -18.44 -12.37 -4.13
C LEU A 382 -19.37 -11.38 -3.43
N GLU A 383 -20.66 -11.35 -3.79
CA GLU A 383 -21.67 -10.58 -3.05
C GLU A 383 -21.83 -11.06 -1.62
N GLY A 384 -21.87 -12.38 -1.43
CA GLY A 384 -21.85 -13.02 -0.12
C GLY A 384 -20.60 -12.63 0.68
N ALA A 385 -19.42 -12.68 0.06
CA ALA A 385 -18.16 -12.31 0.70
C ALA A 385 -18.16 -10.83 1.15
N VAL A 386 -18.58 -9.91 0.28
CA VAL A 386 -18.75 -8.48 0.63
C VAL A 386 -19.72 -8.31 1.79
N LYS A 387 -20.83 -9.06 1.81
CA LYS A 387 -21.82 -8.98 2.89
C LYS A 387 -21.27 -9.50 4.23
N ARG A 388 -20.41 -10.53 4.22
CA ARG A 388 -19.75 -11.04 5.44
C ARG A 388 -18.75 -10.04 6.01
N ASN A 389 -18.00 -9.35 5.14
CA ASN A 389 -17.11 -8.27 5.55
C ASN A 389 -16.86 -7.28 4.39
N PRO A 390 -17.49 -6.09 4.40
CA PRO A 390 -17.37 -5.14 3.31
C PRO A 390 -15.98 -4.49 3.23
N TYR A 391 -15.21 -4.53 4.31
CA TYR A 391 -13.85 -3.98 4.37
C TYR A 391 -12.78 -5.01 3.92
N CYS A 392 -13.16 -6.23 3.58
CA CYS A 392 -12.22 -7.15 2.93
C CYS A 392 -11.97 -6.68 1.50
N ALA A 393 -10.73 -6.31 1.17
CA ALA A 393 -10.38 -5.77 -0.15
C ALA A 393 -10.42 -6.82 -1.28
N VAL A 394 -10.15 -8.09 -0.96
CA VAL A 394 -10.03 -9.19 -1.92
C VAL A 394 -11.27 -9.36 -2.82
N PRO A 395 -12.51 -9.46 -2.30
CA PRO A 395 -13.69 -9.59 -3.15
C PRO A 395 -13.86 -8.40 -4.10
N TRP A 396 -13.58 -7.17 -3.68
CA TRP A 396 -13.66 -6.00 -4.55
C TRP A 396 -12.66 -6.05 -5.70
N ARG A 397 -11.41 -6.45 -5.42
CA ARG A 397 -10.37 -6.61 -6.44
C ARG A 397 -10.72 -7.69 -7.46
N LEU A 398 -11.32 -8.80 -7.01
CA LEU A 398 -11.85 -9.85 -7.89
C LEU A 398 -13.01 -9.34 -8.75
N VAL A 399 -13.95 -8.59 -8.16
CA VAL A 399 -15.03 -7.96 -8.93
C VAL A 399 -14.46 -7.05 -10.01
N ALA A 400 -13.48 -6.21 -9.70
CA ALA A 400 -12.88 -5.31 -10.69
C ALA A 400 -12.16 -6.05 -11.82
N ALA A 401 -11.40 -7.09 -11.48
CA ALA A 401 -10.71 -7.94 -12.45
C ALA A 401 -11.70 -8.63 -13.38
N ASP A 402 -12.71 -9.29 -12.82
CA ASP A 402 -13.60 -10.14 -13.60
C ASP A 402 -14.69 -9.32 -14.33
N VAL A 403 -14.99 -8.09 -13.89
CA VAL A 403 -15.75 -7.11 -14.70
C VAL A 403 -14.92 -6.62 -15.88
N ALA A 404 -13.62 -6.33 -15.68
CA ALA A 404 -12.71 -5.91 -16.74
C ALA A 404 -12.52 -7.00 -17.80
N ASP A 405 -12.43 -8.26 -17.36
CA ASP A 405 -12.24 -9.43 -18.23
C ASP A 405 -13.56 -9.95 -18.84
N GLY A 406 -14.71 -9.36 -18.47
CA GLY A 406 -16.03 -9.73 -18.99
C GLY A 406 -16.60 -11.05 -18.41
N TYR A 407 -16.03 -11.56 -17.33
CA TYR A 407 -16.54 -12.71 -16.60
C TYR A 407 -17.73 -12.35 -15.71
N ILE A 408 -17.80 -11.13 -15.18
CA ILE A 408 -18.96 -10.62 -14.45
C ILE A 408 -19.78 -9.69 -15.38
N PRO A 409 -21.12 -9.83 -15.45
CA PRO A 409 -21.98 -8.89 -16.18
C PRO A 409 -21.73 -7.43 -15.79
N ALA A 410 -21.70 -6.53 -16.77
CA ALA A 410 -21.38 -5.12 -16.54
C ALA A 410 -22.37 -4.41 -15.58
N ASP A 411 -23.66 -4.75 -15.66
CA ASP A 411 -24.73 -4.25 -14.80
C ASP A 411 -24.60 -4.77 -13.36
N LYS A 412 -24.28 -6.05 -13.21
CA LYS A 412 -24.04 -6.67 -11.90
C LYS A 412 -22.80 -6.08 -11.23
N GLY A 413 -21.69 -5.98 -11.98
CA GLY A 413 -20.48 -5.31 -11.52
C GLY A 413 -20.75 -3.87 -11.09
N GLU A 414 -21.57 -3.15 -11.86
CA GLU A 414 -21.98 -1.78 -11.53
C GLU A 414 -22.73 -1.64 -10.23
N GLN A 415 -23.70 -2.52 -9.96
CA GLN A 415 -24.39 -2.54 -8.68
C GLN A 415 -23.40 -2.71 -7.51
N MET A 416 -22.41 -3.60 -7.68
CA MET A 416 -21.40 -3.86 -6.67
C MET A 416 -20.48 -2.64 -6.43
N TYR A 417 -19.81 -2.10 -7.45
CA TYR A 417 -18.90 -0.96 -7.21
C TYR A 417 -19.63 0.35 -6.86
N LEU A 418 -20.90 0.54 -7.26
CA LEU A 418 -21.72 1.64 -6.74
C LEU A 418 -22.05 1.48 -5.26
N SER A 419 -22.21 0.23 -4.79
CA SER A 419 -22.36 -0.04 -3.35
C SER A 419 -21.07 0.24 -2.58
N MET A 420 -19.91 -0.04 -3.18
CA MET A 420 -18.60 0.29 -2.61
C MET A 420 -18.44 1.80 -2.41
N LEU A 421 -18.77 2.62 -3.44
CA LEU A 421 -18.69 4.09 -3.33
C LEU A 421 -19.55 4.69 -2.21
N ARG A 422 -20.60 3.99 -1.77
CA ARG A 422 -21.43 4.40 -0.62
C ARG A 422 -20.80 4.00 0.73
N GLN A 423 -20.11 2.87 0.77
CA GLN A 423 -19.56 2.29 1.99
C GLN A 423 -18.17 2.85 2.34
N PHE A 424 -17.38 3.21 1.33
CA PHE A 424 -15.95 3.51 1.48
C PHE A 424 -15.68 5.02 1.70
N GLY A 425 -16.59 5.71 2.38
CA GLY A 425 -16.42 7.12 2.77
C GLY A 425 -15.14 7.38 3.57
N GLU A 426 -14.85 6.49 4.53
CA GLU A 426 -13.67 6.61 5.39
C GLU A 426 -12.41 5.98 4.77
N TYR A 427 -12.56 5.16 3.72
CA TYR A 427 -11.48 4.40 3.08
C TYR A 427 -11.51 4.53 1.55
N PRO A 428 -11.45 5.74 0.98
CA PRO A 428 -11.76 5.96 -0.43
C PRO A 428 -10.71 5.41 -1.41
N ASP A 429 -9.50 5.06 -0.97
CA ASP A 429 -8.37 4.66 -1.84
C ASP A 429 -8.67 3.45 -2.72
N LEU A 430 -9.24 2.39 -2.12
CA LEU A 430 -9.60 1.18 -2.86
C LEU A 430 -10.57 1.53 -3.99
N THR A 431 -11.44 2.52 -3.80
CA THR A 431 -12.43 2.86 -4.82
C THR A 431 -11.82 3.39 -6.11
N LEU A 432 -10.69 4.11 -6.04
CA LEU A 432 -9.98 4.57 -7.23
C LEU A 432 -9.29 3.41 -7.95
N GLU A 433 -8.63 2.52 -7.19
CA GLU A 433 -8.01 1.30 -7.73
C GLU A 433 -9.01 0.49 -8.56
N ILE A 434 -10.17 0.21 -7.95
CA ILE A 434 -11.26 -0.56 -8.57
C ILE A 434 -11.81 0.14 -9.81
N LEU A 435 -12.08 1.44 -9.73
CA LEU A 435 -12.62 2.19 -10.87
C LEU A 435 -11.62 2.26 -12.02
N THR A 436 -10.34 2.51 -11.76
CA THR A 436 -9.30 2.53 -12.81
C THR A 436 -9.24 1.18 -13.52
N ARG A 437 -9.22 0.07 -12.77
CA ARG A 437 -9.16 -1.28 -13.35
C ARG A 437 -10.37 -1.59 -14.24
N ILE A 438 -11.55 -1.09 -13.90
CA ILE A 438 -12.79 -1.28 -14.69
C ILE A 438 -12.83 -0.36 -15.91
N PHE A 439 -12.44 0.91 -15.76
CA PHE A 439 -12.65 1.92 -16.78
C PHE A 439 -11.57 1.91 -17.87
N VAL A 440 -10.33 1.51 -17.56
CA VAL A 440 -9.27 1.41 -18.57
C VAL A 440 -9.67 0.48 -19.73
N PRO A 441 -10.15 -0.76 -19.51
CA PRO A 441 -10.67 -1.59 -20.60
C PRO A 441 -11.88 -0.97 -21.32
N ARG A 442 -12.76 -0.26 -20.59
CA ARG A 442 -13.93 0.41 -21.19
C ARG A 442 -13.54 1.57 -22.11
N MET A 443 -12.35 2.16 -21.99
CA MET A 443 -11.89 3.18 -22.92
C MET A 443 -11.79 2.64 -24.36
N VAL A 444 -11.37 1.38 -24.52
CA VAL A 444 -11.32 0.74 -25.85
C VAL A 444 -12.72 0.62 -26.44
N ALA A 445 -13.67 0.13 -25.65
CA ALA A 445 -15.07 0.01 -26.05
C ALA A 445 -15.78 1.36 -26.25
N ALA A 446 -15.33 2.42 -25.58
CA ALA A 446 -15.92 3.76 -25.70
C ALA A 446 -15.78 4.35 -27.12
N LYS A 447 -14.77 3.93 -27.90
CA LYS A 447 -14.64 4.29 -29.32
C LYS A 447 -15.81 3.81 -30.17
N GLU A 448 -16.49 2.75 -29.73
CA GLU A 448 -17.60 2.09 -30.41
C GLU A 448 -18.93 2.28 -29.65
N GLY A 449 -18.91 2.97 -28.51
CA GLY A 449 -20.04 3.08 -27.59
C GLY A 449 -21.00 4.22 -27.94
N ASP A 450 -22.29 4.02 -27.66
CA ASP A 450 -23.28 5.10 -27.80
C ASP A 450 -23.11 6.20 -26.73
N GLY A 451 -23.64 7.38 -27.01
CA GLY A 451 -23.57 8.53 -26.10
C GLY A 451 -24.22 8.29 -24.73
N THR A 452 -25.17 7.34 -24.64
CA THR A 452 -25.87 6.98 -23.41
C THR A 452 -24.95 6.25 -22.44
N GLN A 453 -24.19 5.26 -22.93
CA GLN A 453 -23.22 4.52 -22.12
C GLN A 453 -22.07 5.42 -21.65
N VAL A 454 -21.62 6.34 -22.50
CA VAL A 454 -20.64 7.37 -22.12
C VAL A 454 -21.19 8.25 -21.00
N ALA A 455 -22.40 8.78 -21.13
CA ALA A 455 -23.02 9.62 -20.09
C ALA A 455 -23.20 8.88 -18.76
N LYS A 456 -23.63 7.62 -18.80
CA LYS A 456 -23.76 6.75 -17.62
C LYS A 456 -22.42 6.56 -16.91
N ASN A 457 -21.37 6.22 -17.65
CA ASN A 457 -20.01 6.04 -17.14
C ASN A 457 -19.46 7.33 -16.51
N LEU A 458 -19.69 8.49 -17.12
CA LEU A 458 -19.32 9.78 -16.54
C LEU A 458 -20.10 10.08 -15.25
N GLY A 459 -21.35 9.66 -15.14
CA GLY A 459 -22.15 9.76 -13.92
C GLY A 459 -21.56 8.95 -12.75
N ILE A 460 -20.99 7.77 -13.02
CA ILE A 460 -20.28 6.96 -12.01
C ILE A 460 -19.02 7.68 -11.55
N LEU A 461 -18.20 8.18 -12.48
CA LEU A 461 -16.99 8.95 -12.16
C LEU A 461 -17.34 10.23 -11.38
N GLY A 462 -18.47 10.89 -11.70
CA GLY A 462 -18.97 12.03 -10.93
C GLY A 462 -19.23 11.69 -9.45
N LYS A 463 -19.91 10.57 -9.18
CA LYS A 463 -20.16 10.11 -7.80
C LYS A 463 -18.87 9.83 -7.03
N ALA A 464 -17.86 9.26 -7.69
CA ALA A 464 -16.54 9.04 -7.10
C ALA A 464 -15.82 10.37 -6.83
N PHE A 465 -15.94 11.36 -7.71
CA PHE A 465 -15.38 12.69 -7.47
C PHE A 465 -15.99 13.35 -6.24
N ASP A 466 -17.31 13.26 -6.09
CA ASP A 466 -18.01 13.79 -4.92
C ASP A 466 -17.60 13.08 -3.62
N LEU A 467 -17.36 11.77 -3.69
CA LEU A 467 -16.81 10.99 -2.58
C LEU A 467 -15.44 11.53 -2.16
N TYR A 468 -14.52 11.74 -3.11
CA TYR A 468 -13.18 12.24 -2.82
C TYR A 468 -13.17 13.67 -2.29
N ALA A 469 -14.06 14.53 -2.81
CA ALA A 469 -14.24 15.87 -2.29
C ALA A 469 -14.71 15.86 -0.82
N ARG A 470 -15.74 15.06 -0.49
CA ARG A 470 -16.23 14.91 0.90
C ARG A 470 -15.18 14.31 1.84
N SER A 471 -14.38 13.37 1.32
CA SER A 471 -13.34 12.68 2.09
C SER A 471 -12.05 13.50 2.20
N LYS A 472 -12.01 14.72 1.62
CA LYS A 472 -10.83 15.60 1.57
C LYS A 472 -9.60 14.90 0.97
N ARG A 473 -9.82 14.18 -0.14
CA ARG A 473 -8.81 13.45 -0.91
C ARG A 473 -8.59 14.06 -2.29
N PRO A 474 -7.95 15.25 -2.36
CA PRO A 474 -7.71 15.91 -3.64
C PRO A 474 -6.76 15.11 -4.54
N ASP A 475 -5.86 14.29 -3.97
CA ASP A 475 -5.01 13.37 -4.72
C ASP A 475 -5.80 12.32 -5.51
N LEU A 476 -6.82 11.72 -4.88
CA LEU A 476 -7.71 10.80 -5.57
C LEU A 476 -8.59 11.54 -6.59
N ALA A 477 -9.04 12.75 -6.24
CA ALA A 477 -9.84 13.60 -7.13
C ALA A 477 -9.09 13.98 -8.41
N VAL A 478 -7.80 14.36 -8.30
CA VAL A 478 -6.94 14.67 -9.46
C VAL A 478 -6.77 13.45 -10.35
N LYS A 479 -6.37 12.30 -9.79
CA LYS A 479 -6.19 11.05 -10.54
C LYS A 479 -7.48 10.61 -11.24
N LEU A 480 -8.63 10.79 -10.57
CA LEU A 480 -9.93 10.50 -11.15
C LEU A 480 -10.28 11.46 -12.31
N ARG A 481 -9.90 12.73 -12.23
CA ARG A 481 -10.08 13.69 -13.33
C ARG A 481 -9.19 13.37 -14.52
N CYS A 482 -7.98 12.84 -14.29
CA CYS A 482 -7.16 12.27 -15.37
C CYS A 482 -7.91 11.11 -16.06
N LEU A 483 -8.35 10.12 -15.28
CA LEU A 483 -9.11 8.96 -15.79
C LEU A 483 -10.38 9.39 -16.55
N GLN A 484 -11.10 10.39 -16.04
CA GLN A 484 -12.32 10.92 -16.67
C GLN A 484 -12.03 11.59 -18.01
N GLY A 485 -10.98 12.40 -18.09
CA GLY A 485 -10.57 13.01 -19.35
C GLY A 485 -10.09 11.97 -20.36
N GLU A 486 -9.32 10.97 -19.92
CA GLU A 486 -8.83 9.88 -20.79
C GLU A 486 -9.99 9.10 -21.39
N TYR A 487 -11.02 8.85 -20.57
CA TYR A 487 -12.25 8.22 -21.02
C TYR A 487 -13.02 9.07 -22.04
N LEU A 488 -13.05 10.40 -21.87
CA LEU A 488 -13.67 11.32 -22.84
C LEU A 488 -12.89 11.41 -24.16
N GLU A 489 -11.55 11.44 -24.10
CA GLU A 489 -10.68 11.38 -25.28
C GLU A 489 -10.94 10.09 -26.07
N ALA A 490 -10.98 8.95 -25.38
CA ALA A 490 -11.26 7.66 -26.00
C ALA A 490 -12.66 7.60 -26.64
N ALA A 491 -13.64 8.32 -26.09
CA ALA A 491 -14.98 8.47 -26.66
C ALA A 491 -15.08 9.53 -27.78
N GLY A 492 -13.97 10.11 -28.24
CA GLY A 492 -13.96 11.15 -29.27
C GLY A 492 -14.49 12.51 -28.82
N ARG A 493 -14.63 12.74 -27.50
CA ARG A 493 -15.20 13.97 -26.90
C ARG A 493 -14.09 14.90 -26.40
N ALA A 494 -13.15 15.23 -27.28
CA ALA A 494 -11.93 15.98 -26.95
C ALA A 494 -12.21 17.34 -26.29
N ASP A 495 -13.25 18.07 -26.71
CA ASP A 495 -13.58 19.37 -26.11
C ASP A 495 -14.07 19.27 -24.65
N GLU A 496 -14.76 18.18 -24.31
CA GLU A 496 -15.18 17.92 -22.94
C GLU A 496 -14.02 17.41 -22.09
N ALA A 497 -13.15 16.55 -22.66
CA ALA A 497 -11.90 16.16 -22.01
C ALA A 497 -11.05 17.38 -21.68
N LEU A 498 -10.90 18.29 -22.65
CA LEU A 498 -10.19 19.55 -22.47
C LEU A 498 -10.76 20.38 -21.33
N LYS A 499 -12.09 20.51 -21.25
CA LYS A 499 -12.76 21.21 -20.15
C LYS A 499 -12.45 20.56 -18.80
N VAL A 500 -12.47 19.23 -18.71
CA VAL A 500 -12.11 18.48 -17.51
C VAL A 500 -10.66 18.78 -17.09
N TYR A 501 -9.71 18.69 -18.02
CA TYR A 501 -8.29 18.91 -17.75
C TYR A 501 -7.97 20.35 -17.34
N VAL A 502 -8.49 21.34 -18.06
CA VAL A 502 -8.30 22.76 -17.72
C VAL A 502 -8.89 23.06 -16.34
N THR A 503 -10.12 22.62 -16.07
CA THR A 503 -10.77 22.90 -14.78
C THR A 503 -10.01 22.24 -13.63
N ALA A 504 -9.63 20.96 -13.78
CA ALA A 504 -8.96 20.22 -12.72
C ALA A 504 -7.53 20.73 -12.49
N SER A 505 -6.77 21.03 -13.54
CA SER A 505 -5.42 21.58 -13.39
C SER A 505 -5.43 22.97 -12.73
N GLU A 506 -6.39 23.84 -13.05
CA GLU A 506 -6.54 25.14 -12.39
C GLU A 506 -7.06 25.04 -10.95
N GLN A 507 -7.80 23.97 -10.62
CA GLN A 507 -8.30 23.71 -9.26
C GLN A 507 -7.20 23.13 -8.35
N TYR A 508 -6.38 22.22 -8.87
CA TYR A 508 -5.43 21.43 -8.10
C TYR A 508 -3.96 21.80 -8.35
N LEU A 509 -3.70 23.06 -8.75
CA LEU A 509 -2.37 23.58 -9.10
C LEU A 509 -1.32 23.47 -7.98
N THR A 510 -1.75 23.28 -6.73
CA THR A 510 -0.86 23.13 -5.57
C THR A 510 -0.73 21.67 -5.13
N GLU A 511 -1.50 20.76 -5.72
CA GLU A 511 -1.37 19.33 -5.44
C GLU A 511 -0.19 18.78 -6.22
N HIS A 512 0.73 18.12 -5.53
CA HIS A 512 1.90 17.50 -6.16
C HIS A 512 1.55 16.22 -6.92
N TYR A 513 0.37 15.63 -6.68
CA TYR A 513 -0.07 14.39 -7.29
C TYR A 513 -0.89 14.65 -8.57
N GLY A 514 -0.30 14.43 -9.74
CA GLY A 514 -1.02 14.33 -11.03
C GLY A 514 -1.46 15.64 -11.68
N PHE A 515 -1.20 16.80 -11.07
CA PHE A 515 -1.48 18.11 -11.69
C PHE A 515 -0.76 18.29 -13.04
N VAL A 516 0.50 17.86 -13.13
CA VAL A 516 1.31 17.95 -14.35
C VAL A 516 0.67 17.17 -15.50
N ASP A 517 0.15 15.98 -15.23
CA ASP A 517 -0.51 15.15 -16.25
C ASP A 517 -1.76 15.83 -16.80
N LEU A 518 -2.57 16.45 -15.92
CA LEU A 518 -3.75 17.24 -16.34
C LEU A 518 -3.33 18.44 -17.21
N PHE A 519 -2.28 19.15 -16.81
CA PHE A 519 -1.76 20.32 -17.54
C PHE A 519 -1.26 19.94 -18.92
N ASP A 520 -0.45 18.89 -19.03
CA ASP A 520 0.12 18.43 -20.29
C ASP A 520 -0.96 17.92 -21.24
N ARG A 521 -1.94 17.15 -20.73
CA ARG A 521 -3.06 16.69 -21.57
C ARG A 521 -3.93 17.84 -22.08
N ALA A 522 -4.22 18.84 -21.24
CA ALA A 522 -4.92 20.05 -21.70
C ALA A 522 -4.16 20.75 -22.82
N ALA A 523 -2.85 20.94 -22.64
CA ALA A 523 -1.98 21.56 -23.63
C ALA A 523 -1.94 20.77 -24.95
N ASN A 524 -1.77 19.45 -24.87
CA ASN A 524 -1.65 18.59 -26.04
C ASN A 524 -2.96 18.59 -26.87
N ILE A 525 -4.13 18.51 -26.23
CA ILE A 525 -5.41 18.60 -26.95
C ILE A 525 -5.56 19.94 -27.67
N MET A 526 -5.24 21.06 -27.00
CA MET A 526 -5.32 22.38 -27.66
C MET A 526 -4.34 22.49 -28.83
N GLN A 527 -3.14 21.91 -28.69
CA GLN A 527 -2.13 21.87 -29.76
C GLN A 527 -2.62 21.04 -30.95
N GLU A 528 -3.11 19.83 -30.73
CA GLU A 528 -3.64 18.92 -31.77
C GLU A 528 -4.83 19.52 -32.51
N GLN A 529 -5.66 20.30 -31.83
CA GLN A 529 -6.80 21.03 -32.41
C GLN A 529 -6.40 22.36 -33.08
N GLY A 530 -5.12 22.71 -33.12
CA GLY A 530 -4.63 23.98 -33.70
C GLY A 530 -5.06 25.23 -32.93
N ARG A 531 -5.46 25.10 -31.65
CA ARG A 531 -5.95 26.19 -30.78
C ARG A 531 -4.80 26.90 -30.07
N THR A 532 -3.79 27.35 -30.82
CA THR A 532 -2.53 27.90 -30.28
C THR A 532 -2.75 29.08 -29.33
N GLU A 533 -3.61 30.05 -29.66
CA GLU A 533 -3.85 31.20 -28.77
C GLU A 533 -4.52 30.80 -27.45
N MET A 534 -5.45 29.85 -27.49
CA MET A 534 -6.10 29.32 -26.29
C MET A 534 -5.08 28.60 -25.40
N MET A 535 -4.22 27.78 -26.01
CA MET A 535 -3.13 27.08 -25.31
C MET A 535 -2.19 28.06 -24.62
N LEU A 536 -1.69 29.07 -25.33
CA LEU A 536 -0.79 30.07 -24.75
C LEU A 536 -1.46 30.87 -23.63
N THR A 537 -2.74 31.23 -23.80
CA THR A 537 -3.50 31.94 -22.77
C THR A 537 -3.65 31.08 -21.51
N TYR A 538 -4.05 29.81 -21.67
CA TYR A 538 -4.18 28.88 -20.56
C TYR A 538 -2.85 28.64 -19.84
N MET A 539 -1.78 28.28 -20.58
CA MET A 539 -0.45 28.06 -20.01
C MET A 539 0.07 29.31 -19.30
N GLY A 540 -0.14 30.49 -19.89
CA GLY A 540 0.20 31.77 -19.27
C GLY A 540 -0.47 31.93 -17.91
N ARG A 541 -1.78 31.64 -17.79
CA ARG A 541 -2.49 31.68 -16.49
C ARG A 541 -1.92 30.68 -15.49
N VAL A 542 -1.64 29.45 -15.91
CA VAL A 542 -1.11 28.40 -15.01
C VAL A 542 0.28 28.78 -14.49
N VAL A 543 1.19 29.24 -15.37
CA VAL A 543 2.53 29.71 -15.01
C VAL A 543 2.52 30.83 -13.96
N HIS A 544 1.49 31.69 -13.97
CA HIS A 544 1.39 32.78 -13.00
C HIS A 544 0.88 32.33 -11.63
N ARG A 545 0.25 31.15 -11.55
CA ARG A 545 -0.39 30.64 -10.33
C ARG A 545 0.38 29.48 -9.70
N VAL A 546 1.06 28.66 -10.50
CA VAL A 546 1.86 27.54 -10.00
C VAL A 546 3.01 28.08 -9.12
N PRO A 547 3.12 27.65 -7.87
CA PRO A 547 4.09 28.23 -6.95
C PRO A 547 5.51 27.73 -7.30
N PRO A 548 6.54 28.60 -7.26
CA PRO A 548 7.91 28.19 -7.55
C PRO A 548 8.51 27.24 -6.49
N TYR A 549 7.94 27.23 -5.29
CA TYR A 549 8.32 26.36 -4.18
C TYR A 549 7.06 25.70 -3.62
N ARG A 550 7.15 24.41 -3.29
CA ARG A 550 6.01 23.65 -2.74
C ARG A 550 5.53 24.21 -1.39
N ASP A 551 6.46 24.72 -0.59
CA ASP A 551 6.21 25.28 0.75
C ASP A 551 7.38 26.17 1.23
N SER A 552 7.31 26.59 2.50
CA SER A 552 8.33 27.43 3.15
C SER A 552 9.68 26.75 3.36
N PHE A 553 9.70 25.44 3.60
CA PHE A 553 10.94 24.66 3.75
C PHE A 553 11.66 24.59 2.40
N ASN A 554 10.93 24.23 1.34
CA ASN A 554 11.49 24.24 -0.01
C ASN A 554 12.00 25.64 -0.40
N ARG A 555 11.33 26.70 0.05
CA ARG A 555 11.80 28.07 -0.15
C ARG A 555 13.08 28.38 0.62
N GLU A 556 13.20 27.92 1.87
CA GLU A 556 14.38 28.11 2.72
C GLU A 556 15.63 27.43 2.13
N PHE A 557 15.45 26.23 1.57
CA PHE A 557 16.52 25.46 0.94
C PHE A 557 16.63 25.69 -0.58
N GLU A 558 15.87 26.66 -1.12
CA GLU A 558 15.83 27.00 -2.55
C GLU A 558 15.56 25.82 -3.49
N LEU A 559 14.74 24.87 -3.01
CA LEU A 559 14.31 23.68 -3.72
C LEU A 559 13.09 23.98 -4.58
N VAL A 560 13.35 24.48 -5.79
CA VAL A 560 12.33 24.78 -6.80
C VAL A 560 11.46 23.56 -7.08
N ASP A 561 10.14 23.75 -7.09
CA ASP A 561 9.17 22.70 -7.37
C ASP A 561 9.35 22.13 -8.79
N PRO A 562 9.55 20.81 -8.96
CA PRO A 562 9.59 20.18 -10.27
C PRO A 562 8.37 20.51 -11.15
N ALA A 563 7.17 20.63 -10.58
CA ALA A 563 5.97 20.98 -11.33
C ALA A 563 6.06 22.40 -11.92
N PHE A 564 6.59 23.36 -11.14
CA PHE A 564 6.84 24.72 -11.63
C PHE A 564 7.85 24.73 -12.77
N LYS A 565 8.96 23.99 -12.64
CA LYS A 565 9.97 23.89 -13.71
C LYS A 565 9.35 23.36 -14.99
N HIS A 566 8.63 22.25 -14.89
CA HIS A 566 7.96 21.60 -16.02
C HIS A 566 6.99 22.55 -16.74
N VAL A 567 6.10 23.20 -15.99
CA VAL A 567 5.10 24.13 -16.55
C VAL A 567 5.77 25.33 -17.24
N MET A 568 6.82 25.89 -16.63
CA MET A 568 7.60 27.00 -17.20
C MET A 568 8.29 26.60 -18.51
N GLU A 569 8.94 25.43 -18.53
CA GLU A 569 9.63 24.90 -19.71
C GLU A 569 8.65 24.60 -20.85
N ARG A 570 7.54 23.93 -20.55
CA ARG A 570 6.49 23.61 -21.52
C ARG A 570 5.89 24.89 -22.12
N TYR A 571 5.64 25.92 -21.30
CA TYR A 571 5.13 27.20 -21.79
C TYR A 571 6.15 27.94 -22.68
N ALA A 572 7.43 27.95 -22.30
CA ALA A 572 8.48 28.55 -23.12
C ALA A 572 8.61 27.85 -24.48
N GLN A 573 8.53 26.52 -24.51
CA GLN A 573 8.52 25.75 -25.76
C GLN A 573 7.31 26.09 -26.63
N ALA A 574 6.12 26.22 -26.04
CA ALA A 574 4.90 26.59 -26.76
C ALA A 574 4.99 28.01 -27.36
N LEU A 575 5.55 28.98 -26.63
CA LEU A 575 5.79 30.33 -27.11
C LEU A 575 6.77 30.35 -28.29
N GLU A 576 7.86 29.59 -28.20
CA GLU A 576 8.85 29.47 -29.27
C GLU A 576 8.24 28.85 -30.54
N ALA A 577 7.47 27.76 -30.39
CA ALA A 577 6.75 27.14 -31.50
C ALA A 577 5.73 28.10 -32.16
N ALA A 578 5.20 29.07 -31.41
CA ALA A 578 4.31 30.11 -31.91
C ALA A 578 5.05 31.36 -32.46
N GLY A 579 6.37 31.32 -32.62
CA GLY A 579 7.17 32.44 -33.13
C GLY A 579 7.43 33.56 -32.11
N LYS A 580 7.08 33.37 -30.84
CA LYS A 580 7.25 34.35 -29.75
C LYS A 580 8.56 34.16 -29.00
N ALA A 581 9.68 34.14 -29.74
CA ALA A 581 11.00 33.82 -29.20
C ALA A 581 11.46 34.72 -28.03
N ALA A 582 11.09 36.01 -28.06
CA ALA A 582 11.41 36.95 -26.99
C ALA A 582 10.68 36.60 -25.67
N GLU A 583 9.39 36.27 -25.74
CA GLU A 583 8.61 35.84 -24.57
C GLU A 583 9.10 34.50 -24.03
N ALA A 584 9.43 33.55 -24.91
CA ALA A 584 10.00 32.25 -24.54
C ALA A 584 11.33 32.41 -23.78
N ARG A 585 12.22 33.29 -24.27
CA ARG A 585 13.47 33.62 -23.57
C ARG A 585 13.21 34.22 -22.19
N ALA A 586 12.25 35.14 -22.07
CA ALA A 586 11.91 35.74 -20.77
C ALA A 586 11.44 34.69 -19.74
N GLN A 587 10.68 33.67 -20.16
CA GLN A 587 10.28 32.59 -19.25
C GLN A 587 11.47 31.72 -18.83
N ARG A 588 12.37 31.39 -19.76
CA ARG A 588 13.60 30.63 -19.43
C ARG A 588 14.53 31.42 -18.50
N ASP A 589 14.67 32.72 -18.71
CA ASP A 589 15.45 33.60 -17.84
C ASP A 589 14.83 33.69 -16.44
N ARG A 590 13.50 33.78 -16.36
CA ARG A 590 12.77 33.71 -15.08
C ARG A 590 13.03 32.39 -14.38
N LEU A 591 12.93 31.25 -15.05
CA LEU A 591 13.23 29.93 -14.46
C LEU A 591 14.69 29.84 -13.99
N ALA A 592 15.64 30.27 -14.82
CA ALA A 592 17.08 30.28 -14.49
C ALA A 592 17.41 31.18 -13.28
N SER A 593 16.61 32.22 -13.02
CA SER A 593 16.78 33.07 -11.83
C SER A 593 16.54 32.32 -10.51
N TYR A 594 15.75 31.24 -10.54
CA TYR A 594 15.55 30.36 -9.39
C TYR A 594 16.70 29.36 -9.21
N ASP A 595 17.36 28.93 -10.29
CA ASP A 595 18.49 28.01 -10.22
C ASP A 595 19.82 28.70 -9.84
N LYS A 596 19.97 29.99 -10.15
CA LYS A 596 21.19 30.76 -9.85
C LYS A 596 21.41 31.01 -8.37
N LYS A 597 20.35 31.16 -7.57
CA LYS A 597 20.48 31.43 -6.13
C LYS A 597 21.21 30.31 -5.37
N LYS A 598 21.18 29.09 -5.90
CA LYS A 598 21.86 27.90 -5.35
C LYS A 598 23.40 27.94 -5.38
N LYS A 599 24.03 28.86 -6.12
CA LYS A 599 25.48 28.88 -6.35
C LYS A 599 26.24 29.93 -5.53
N ASP A 600 25.54 30.86 -4.91
CA ASP A 600 26.11 31.85 -3.98
C ASP A 600 25.88 31.38 -2.53
#